data_AF-A0A3B8VPB4-F1
#
_entry.id   AF-A0A3B8VPB4-F1
#
_cell.length_a   1.000
_cell.length_b   1.000
_cell.length_c   1.000
_cell.angle_alpha   90.00
_cell.angle_beta   90.00
_cell.angle_gamma   90.00
#
_symmetry.space_group_name_H-M   'P 1'
#
loop_
_entity.id
_entity.type
_entity.pdbx_description
1 polymer ?
#
loop_
_entity_poly.entity_id
_entity_poly.type
_entity_poly.pdbx_seq_one_letter_code
_entity_poly.pdbx_strand_id
1 'polypeptide(L)' 'MTELRENKTKKKLERGEVATMLMGGHNSPDMVDFLGQFGFDSILIEGEHGPVDFGHISDLSRACDLWGMTSVVRVNL' A
#
# COMPACT_ATOMS: atom_id res chain seq x y z
N MET A 1 -19.45 -15.36 4.10
CA MET A 1 -18.02 -15.19 3.77
C MET A 1 -17.81 -13.73 3.47
N THR A 2 -16.81 -13.10 4.05
CA THR A 2 -16.44 -11.72 3.72
C THR A 2 -15.81 -11.73 2.33
N GLU A 3 -16.23 -10.84 1.43
CA GLU A 3 -15.56 -10.67 0.15
C GLU A 3 -14.21 -9.96 0.36
N LEU A 4 -13.17 -10.45 -0.31
CA LEU A 4 -11.88 -9.78 -0.35
C LEU A 4 -11.97 -8.57 -1.26
N ARG A 5 -11.43 -7.43 -0.82
CA ARG A 5 -11.38 -6.21 -1.64
C ARG A 5 -10.61 -6.45 -2.94
N GLU A 6 -10.97 -5.70 -3.98
CA GLU A 6 -10.23 -5.72 -5.23
C GLU A 6 -8.81 -5.16 -5.06
N ASN A 7 -7.83 -5.84 -5.66
CA ASN A 7 -6.50 -5.28 -5.85
C ASN A 7 -6.52 -4.30 -7.04
N LYS A 8 -6.82 -3.03 -6.74
CA LYS A 8 -6.94 -1.94 -7.72
C LYS A 8 -5.72 -1.85 -8.64
N THR A 9 -4.51 -1.90 -8.07
CA THR A 9 -3.25 -1.78 -8.83
C THR A 9 -3.10 -2.92 -9.84
N LYS A 10 -3.33 -4.17 -9.41
CA LYS A 10 -3.28 -5.34 -10.29
C LYS A 10 -4.29 -5.22 -11.44
N LYS A 11 -5.50 -4.75 -11.16
CA LYS A 11 -6.54 -4.58 -12.19
C LYS A 11 -6.21 -3.49 -13.21
N LYS A 12 -5.62 -2.37 -12.80
CA LYS A 12 -5.13 -1.35 -13.73
C LYS A 12 -4.03 -1.92 -14.64
N LEU A 13 -3.06 -2.63 -14.06
CA LEU A 13 -1.99 -3.27 -14.82
C LEU A 13 -2.53 -4.33 -15.82
N GLU A 14 -3.50 -5.15 -15.42
CA GLU A 14 -4.17 -6.13 -16.32
C GLU A 14 -4.84 -5.46 -17.53
N ARG A 15 -5.32 -4.21 -17.38
CA ARG A 15 -5.93 -3.43 -18.46
C ARG A 15 -4.92 -2.60 -19.28
N GLY A 16 -3.63 -2.68 -18.96
CA GLY A 16 -2.60 -1.86 -19.60
C GLY A 16 -2.64 -0.38 -19.19
N GLU A 17 -3.29 -0.06 -18.08
CA GLU A 17 -3.37 1.30 -17.55
C GLU A 17 -2.14 1.67 -16.72
N VAL A 18 -1.89 2.97 -16.58
CA VAL A 18 -0.87 3.48 -15.67
C VAL A 18 -1.28 3.23 -14.21
N ALA A 19 -0.39 2.58 -13.46
CA ALA A 19 -0.52 2.41 -12.01
C ALA A 19 0.56 3.23 -11.28
N THR A 20 0.12 3.99 -10.27
CA THR A 20 0.99 4.83 -9.45
C THR A 20 1.35 4.16 -8.12
N MET A 21 2.60 4.32 -7.69
CA MET A 21 3.08 3.80 -6.41
C MET A 21 3.86 4.88 -5.67
N LEU A 22 3.45 5.14 -4.43
CA LEU A 22 4.22 5.98 -3.51
C LEU A 22 5.39 5.21 -2.94
N MET A 23 6.58 5.82 -2.97
CA MET A 23 7.82 5.25 -2.45
C MET A 23 8.51 6.21 -1.47
N GLY A 24 9.03 5.65 -0.37
CA GLY A 24 9.85 6.35 0.62
C GLY A 24 9.04 7.20 1.62
N GLY A 25 9.39 7.14 2.90
CA GLY A 25 8.85 8.05 3.94
C GLY A 25 7.48 7.71 4.52
N HIS A 26 6.77 6.70 4.02
CA HIS A 26 5.42 6.31 4.45
C HIS A 26 5.42 5.12 5.40
N ASN A 27 6.19 5.23 6.49
CA ASN A 27 6.44 4.12 7.41
C ASN A 27 5.50 4.12 8.64
N SER A 28 4.54 5.04 8.71
CA SER A 28 3.51 5.08 9.74
C SER A 28 2.10 5.10 9.13
N PRO A 29 1.09 4.55 9.83
CA PRO A 29 -0.30 4.60 9.40
C PRO A 29 -0.79 6.04 9.19
N ASP A 30 -0.38 6.98 10.05
CA ASP A 30 -0.76 8.40 9.95
C ASP A 30 -0.27 9.04 8.64
N MET A 31 0.95 8.70 8.20
CA MET A 31 1.48 9.16 6.92
C MET A 31 0.73 8.55 5.74
N VAL A 32 0.38 7.26 5.82
CA VAL A 32 -0.43 6.59 4.80
C VAL A 32 -1.82 7.22 4.70
N ASP A 33 -2.44 7.52 5.84
CA ASP A 33 -3.76 8.16 5.90
C ASP A 33 -3.72 9.59 5.33
N PHE A 34 -2.72 10.38 5.73
CA PHE A 34 -2.49 11.71 5.18
C PHE A 34 -2.36 11.69 3.65
N LEU A 35 -1.67 10.71 3.09
CA LEU A 35 -1.43 10.64 1.64
C LEU A 35 -2.56 9.99 0.85
N GLY A 36 -3.40 9.19 1.50
CA GLY A 36 -4.48 8.46 0.84
C GLY A 36 -5.46 9.35 0.10
N GLN A 37 -5.67 10.59 0.58
CA GLN A 37 -6.55 11.58 -0.04
C GLN A 37 -6.11 12.02 -1.45
N PHE A 38 -4.85 11.80 -1.85
CA PHE A 38 -4.33 12.24 -3.14
C PHE A 38 -4.61 11.26 -4.29
N GLY A 39 -5.21 10.09 -4.01
CA GLY A 39 -5.74 9.20 -5.04
C GLY A 39 -4.72 8.29 -5.75
N PHE A 40 -3.53 8.10 -5.15
CA PHE A 40 -2.55 7.14 -5.64
C PHE A 40 -3.10 5.70 -5.63
N ASP A 41 -2.58 4.82 -6.50
CA ASP A 41 -3.10 3.45 -6.61
C ASP A 41 -2.52 2.51 -5.55
N SER A 42 -1.29 2.77 -5.09
CA SER A 42 -0.57 1.92 -4.15
C SER A 42 0.49 2.67 -3.34
N ILE A 43 0.91 2.02 -2.26
CA ILE A 43 2.13 2.39 -1.52
C ILE A 43 3.09 1.20 -1.51
N LEU A 44 4.39 1.48 -1.53
CA LEU A 44 5.40 0.50 -1.16
C LEU A 44 5.60 0.53 0.36
N ILE A 45 5.22 -0.57 1.02
CA ILE A 45 5.58 -0.87 2.41
C ILE A 45 6.97 -1.50 2.36
N GLU A 46 7.95 -0.76 2.83
CA GLU A 46 9.34 -1.05 2.50
C GLU A 46 10.12 -1.71 3.65
N GLY A 47 10.24 -3.04 3.60
CA GLY A 47 10.93 -3.84 4.61
C GLY A 47 12.34 -4.33 4.23
N GLU A 48 12.83 -4.07 3.01
CA GLU A 48 14.20 -4.45 2.62
C GLU A 48 15.27 -3.48 3.13
N HIS A 49 15.10 -2.19 2.84
CA HIS A 49 15.99 -1.09 3.20
C HIS A 49 15.30 -0.05 4.09
N GLY A 50 14.00 -0.19 4.32
CA GLY A 50 13.22 0.69 5.17
C GLY A 50 13.14 0.19 6.62
N PRO A 51 12.57 1.00 7.51
CA PRO A 51 12.44 0.66 8.93
C PRO A 51 11.26 -0.28 9.22
N VAL A 52 10.52 -0.73 8.20
CA VAL A 52 9.31 -1.54 8.39
C VAL A 52 9.68 -3.01 8.63
N ASP A 53 9.20 -3.56 9.74
CA ASP A 53 9.19 -5.00 10.02
C ASP A 53 7.78 -5.60 9.95
N PHE A 54 7.65 -6.90 10.22
CA PHE A 54 6.36 -7.61 10.20
C PHE A 54 5.30 -7.04 11.15
N GLY A 55 5.70 -6.41 12.26
CA GLY A 55 4.79 -5.81 13.23
C GLY A 55 4.03 -4.62 12.65
N HIS A 56 4.66 -3.85 11.76
CA HIS A 56 4.04 -2.66 11.15
C HIS A 56 3.03 -2.99 10.05
N ILE A 57 3.15 -4.15 9.40
CA ILE A 57 2.38 -4.50 8.20
C ILE A 57 0.86 -4.40 8.46
N SER A 58 0.41 -4.84 9.62
CA SER A 58 -1.02 -4.88 9.92
C SER A 58 -1.64 -3.49 10.01
N ASP A 59 -0.97 -2.50 10.62
CA ASP A 59 -1.48 -1.14 10.72
C ASP A 59 -1.36 -0.39 9.38
N LEU A 60 -0.24 -0.57 8.67
CA LEU A 60 -0.01 0.06 7.37
C LEU A 60 -0.99 -0.43 6.29
N SER A 61 -1.26 -1.74 6.24
CA SER A 61 -2.25 -2.29 5.31
C SER A 61 -3.68 -1.84 5.63
N ARG A 62 -4.06 -1.77 6.91
CA ARG A 62 -5.36 -1.22 7.33
C ARG A 62 -5.53 0.25 6.95
N ALA A 63 -4.48 1.06 7.07
CA ALA A 63 -4.52 2.45 6.60
C ALA A 63 -4.71 2.53 5.07
N CYS A 64 -4.08 1.63 4.29
CA CYS A 64 -4.31 1.55 2.84
C CYS A 64 -5.76 1.22 2.50
N ASP A 65 -6.40 0.34 3.29
CA ASP A 65 -7.77 -0.12 3.05
C ASP A 65 -8.79 1.03 3.16
N LEU A 66 -8.56 2.01 4.05
CA LEU A 66 -9.42 3.20 4.20
C LEU A 66 -9.54 4.01 2.90
N TRP A 67 -8.49 3.99 2.07
CA TRP A 67 -8.39 4.78 0.85
C TRP A 67 -8.50 3.93 -0.43
N GLY A 68 -8.76 2.63 -0.30
CA GLY A 68 -8.75 1.71 -1.44
C GLY A 68 -7.39 1.60 -2.13
N MET A 69 -6.30 1.96 -1.45
CA MET A 69 -4.93 1.83 -1.97
C MET A 69 -4.47 0.38 -1.89
N THR A 70 -3.72 -0.10 -2.87
CA THR A 70 -3.09 -1.42 -2.81
C THR A 70 -1.83 -1.35 -1.95
N SER A 71 -1.78 -2.13 -0.87
CA SER A 71 -0.56 -2.29 -0.07
C SER A 71 0.39 -3.26 -0.77
N VAL A 72 1.58 -2.80 -1.18
CA VAL A 72 2.61 -3.65 -1.77
C VAL A 72 3.77 -3.75 -0.78
N VAL A 73 4.03 -4.95 -0.25
CA VAL A 73 5.10 -5.17 0.73
C VAL A 73 6.34 -5.70 0.00
N ARG A 74 7.48 -5.04 0.19
CA ARG A 74 8.78 -5.59 -0.15
C ARG A 74 9.43 -6.17 1.11
N VAL A 75 9.78 -7.45 1.04
CA VAL A 75 10.27 -8.24 2.16
C VAL A 75 11.79 -8.40 2.10
N ASN A 76 12.44 -8.51 3.26
CA ASN A 76 13.84 -8.92 3.40
C ASN A 76 13.93 -10.39 3.88
N LEU A 77 15.06 -11.05 3.64
CA LEU A 77 15.40 -12.42 4.08
C LEU A 77 16.10 -12.40 5.45
#